data_AF-A0A659V0M2-F1
#
_entry.id   AF-A0A659V0M2-F1
#
_cell.length_a   1.000
_cell.length_b   1.000
_cell.length_c   1.000
_cell.angle_alpha   90.00
_cell.angle_beta   90.00
_cell.angle_gamma   90.00
#
_symmetry.space_group_name_H-M   'P 1'
#
loop_
_entity.id
_entity.type
_entity.pdbx_description
1 polymer ?
#
loop_
_entity_poly.entity_id
_entity_poly.type
_entity_poly.pdbx_seq_one_letter_code
_entity_poly.pdbx_strand_id
1 'polypeptide(L)'
;MADEITETSQTVAAGQLRAIIERIERLEEEKKTISDDIKDVYGEAKGTGFDTKAIRTIVRLRKKDQAERQEEESILDLYKAALGMV
;
A
#
# COMPACT_ATOMS: atom_id res chain seq x y z
N MET A 1 31.45 7.81 37.96
CA MET A 1 30.35 6.84 38.12
C MET A 1 29.05 7.30 37.46
N ALA A 2 28.55 8.53 37.66
CA ALA A 2 27.33 9.00 36.98
C ALA A 2 27.50 9.21 35.45
N ASP A 3 28.66 9.70 35.00
CA ASP A 3 28.94 9.88 33.57
C ASP A 3 29.02 8.54 32.80
N GLU A 4 29.63 7.53 33.41
CA GLU A 4 29.81 6.19 32.80
C GLU A 4 28.47 5.45 32.58
N ILE A 5 27.51 5.64 33.50
CA ILE A 5 26.14 5.11 33.38
C ILE A 5 25.37 5.85 32.26
N THR A 6 25.62 7.14 32.09
CA THR A 6 24.95 7.97 31.08
C THR A 6 25.47 7.63 29.67
N GLU A 7 26.77 7.47 29.49
CA GLU A 7 27.39 7.02 28.23
C GLU A 7 26.93 5.59 27.85
N THR A 8 26.87 4.68 28.83
CA THR A 8 26.35 3.32 28.59
C THR A 8 24.88 3.34 28.19
N SER A 9 24.06 4.22 28.78
CA SER A 9 22.64 4.36 28.40
C SER A 9 22.48 4.96 26.99
N GLN A 10 23.30 5.94 26.63
CA GLN A 10 23.31 6.53 25.28
C GLN A 10 23.74 5.53 24.20
N THR A 11 24.74 4.68 24.48
CA THR A 11 25.20 3.64 23.55
C THR A 11 24.14 2.55 23.35
N VAL A 12 23.43 2.15 24.41
CA VAL A 12 22.28 1.22 24.32
C VAL A 12 21.14 1.82 23.48
N ALA A 13 20.79 3.08 23.72
CA ALA A 13 19.75 3.77 22.95
C ALA A 13 20.13 3.93 21.47
N ALA A 14 21.39 4.25 21.17
CA ALA A 14 21.90 4.32 19.81
C ALA A 14 21.88 2.96 19.10
N GLY A 15 22.20 1.87 19.82
CA GLY A 15 22.11 0.50 19.29
C GLY A 15 20.67 0.09 18.95
N GLN A 16 19.71 0.39 19.83
CA GLN A 16 18.29 0.12 19.58
C GLN A 16 17.76 0.92 18.38
N LEU A 17 18.10 2.21 18.29
CA LEU A 17 17.72 3.05 17.16
C LEU A 17 18.29 2.51 15.84
N ARG A 18 19.57 2.10 15.83
CA ARG A 18 20.20 1.48 14.66
C ARG A 18 19.46 0.21 14.22
N ALA A 19 19.14 -0.68 15.14
CA ALA A 19 18.41 -1.91 14.83
C ALA A 19 17.00 -1.65 14.26
N ILE A 20 16.31 -0.61 14.74
CA ILE A 20 15.01 -0.18 14.18
C ILE A 20 15.18 0.34 12.76
N ILE A 21 16.18 1.21 12.53
CA ILE A 21 16.46 1.79 11.21
C ILE A 21 16.79 0.69 10.20
N GLU A 22 17.73 -0.19 10.52
CA GLU A 22 18.13 -1.30 9.63
C GLU A 22 16.94 -2.20 9.29
N ARG A 23 16.04 -2.46 10.25
CA ARG A 23 14.82 -3.23 10.01
C ARG A 23 13.86 -2.50 9.08
N ILE A 24 13.71 -1.18 9.21
CA ILE A 24 12.86 -0.37 8.32
C ILE A 24 13.45 -0.33 6.91
N GLU A 25 14.76 -0.11 6.77
CA GLU A 25 15.43 -0.07 5.47
C GLU A 25 15.26 -1.39 4.70
N ARG A 26 15.43 -2.53 5.38
CA ARG A 26 15.16 -3.84 4.78
C ARG A 26 13.71 -3.98 4.31
N LEU A 27 12.75 -3.53 5.12
CA LEU A 27 11.33 -3.57 4.76
C LEU A 27 10.99 -2.64 3.59
N GLU A 28 11.65 -1.48 3.48
CA GLU A 28 11.49 -0.57 2.33
C GLU A 28 12.11 -1.15 1.06
N GLU A 29 13.22 -1.88 1.16
CA GLU A 29 13.79 -2.63 0.02
C GLU A 29 12.85 -3.74 -0.44
N GLU A 30 12.33 -4.57 0.48
CA GLU A 30 11.34 -5.61 0.16
C GLU A 30 10.09 -5.01 -0.50
N LYS A 31 9.57 -3.91 0.05
CA LYS A 31 8.42 -3.17 -0.50
C LYS A 31 8.72 -2.62 -1.89
N LYS A 32 9.94 -2.17 -2.16
CA LYS A 32 10.35 -1.71 -3.49
C LYS A 32 10.33 -2.86 -4.49
N THR A 33 10.93 -4.00 -4.14
CA THR A 33 10.92 -5.21 -5.00
C THR A 33 9.50 -5.63 -5.34
N ILE A 34 8.62 -5.73 -4.34
CA ILE A 34 7.20 -6.06 -4.55
C ILE A 34 6.51 -5.01 -5.44
N SER A 35 6.83 -3.73 -5.25
CA SER A 35 6.25 -2.65 -6.05
C SER A 35 6.70 -2.72 -7.52
N ASP A 36 7.93 -3.13 -7.77
CA ASP A 36 8.46 -3.31 -9.12
C ASP A 36 7.85 -4.55 -9.78
N ASP A 37 7.73 -5.68 -9.08
CA ASP A 37 7.00 -6.87 -9.57
C ASP A 37 5.55 -6.54 -9.95
N ILE A 38 4.85 -5.75 -9.12
CA ILE A 38 3.48 -5.29 -9.42
C ILE A 38 3.45 -4.43 -10.70
N LYS A 39 4.46 -3.57 -10.93
CA LYS A 39 4.53 -2.76 -12.15
C LYS A 39 4.72 -3.64 -13.38
N ASP A 40 5.55 -4.66 -13.29
CA ASP A 40 5.80 -5.60 -14.39
C ASP A 40 4.52 -6.35 -14.78
N VAL A 41 3.75 -6.83 -13.79
CA VAL A 41 2.42 -7.45 -14.04
C VAL A 41 1.44 -6.47 -14.72
N TYR A 42 1.42 -5.20 -14.32
CA TYR A 42 0.63 -4.19 -15.04
C TYR A 42 1.16 -3.94 -16.45
N GLY A 43 2.47 -4.03 -16.65
CA GLY A 43 3.13 -3.95 -17.95
C GLY A 43 2.71 -5.10 -18.88
N GLU A 44 2.71 -6.33 -18.38
CA GLU A 44 2.23 -7.52 -19.10
C GLU A 44 0.74 -7.39 -19.46
N ALA A 45 -0.09 -6.96 -18.52
CA ALA A 45 -1.51 -6.71 -18.79
C ALA A 45 -1.72 -5.67 -19.90
N LYS A 46 -0.89 -4.62 -19.93
CA LYS A 46 -0.91 -3.64 -21.02
C LYS A 46 -0.46 -4.24 -22.35
N GLY A 47 0.61 -5.04 -22.34
CA GLY A 47 1.15 -5.70 -23.54
C GLY A 47 0.19 -6.72 -24.16
N THR A 48 -0.64 -7.35 -23.33
CA THR A 48 -1.70 -8.28 -23.75
C THR A 48 -3.00 -7.57 -24.16
N GLY A 49 -3.08 -6.24 -24.03
CA GLY A 49 -4.20 -5.43 -24.51
C GLY A 49 -5.25 -5.05 -23.46
N PHE A 50 -5.02 -5.32 -22.18
CA PHE A 50 -5.94 -4.90 -21.12
C PHE A 50 -5.75 -3.44 -20.71
N ASP A 51 -6.85 -2.78 -20.32
CA ASP A 51 -6.79 -1.46 -19.72
C ASP A 51 -6.33 -1.54 -18.25
N THR A 52 -5.06 -1.18 -18.04
CA THR A 52 -4.46 -1.13 -16.70
C THR A 52 -5.17 -0.17 -15.72
N LYS A 53 -5.84 0.89 -16.19
CA LYS A 53 -6.63 1.78 -15.32
C LYS A 53 -7.86 1.06 -14.78
N ALA A 54 -8.55 0.30 -15.63
CA ALA A 54 -9.68 -0.52 -15.22
C ALA A 54 -9.24 -1.59 -14.21
N ILE A 55 -8.13 -2.31 -14.48
CA ILE A 55 -7.58 -3.31 -13.55
C ILE A 55 -7.25 -2.69 -12.20
N ARG A 56 -6.57 -1.53 -12.16
CA ARG A 56 -6.25 -0.82 -10.90
C ARG A 56 -7.51 -0.47 -10.10
N THR A 57 -8.58 -0.06 -10.79
CA THR A 57 -9.86 0.23 -10.15
C THR A 57 -10.48 -1.05 -9.57
N ILE A 58 -10.48 -2.16 -10.31
CA ILE A 58 -10.97 -3.46 -9.84
C ILE A 58 -10.17 -3.92 -8.61
N VAL A 59 -8.84 -3.86 -8.64
CA VAL A 59 -7.99 -4.23 -7.49
C VAL A 59 -8.33 -3.39 -6.26
N ARG A 60 -8.59 -2.09 -6.42
CA ARG A 60 -9.01 -1.20 -5.31
C ARG A 60 -10.38 -1.59 -4.77
N LEU A 61 -11.35 -1.85 -5.64
CA LEU A 61 -12.70 -2.27 -5.26
C LEU A 61 -12.68 -3.62 -4.52
N ARG A 62 -11.80 -4.55 -4.93
CA ARG A 62 -11.63 -5.86 -4.29
C ARG A 62 -10.99 -5.80 -2.89
N LYS A 63 -10.39 -4.66 -2.51
CA LYS A 63 -9.87 -4.44 -1.15
C LYS A 63 -10.93 -3.95 -0.17
N LYS A 64 -12.06 -3.44 -0.66
CA LYS A 64 -13.18 -2.99 0.19
C LYS A 64 -13.99 -4.19 0.68
N ASP A 65 -14.71 -3.99 1.78
CA ASP A 65 -15.71 -4.94 2.24
C ASP A 65 -16.83 -5.12 1.18
N GLN A 66 -17.39 -6.32 1.10
CA GLN A 66 -18.40 -6.63 0.09
C GLN A 66 -19.71 -5.88 0.32
N ALA A 67 -20.15 -5.73 1.57
CA ALA A 67 -21.39 -5.02 1.87
C ALA A 67 -21.23 -3.52 1.60
N GLU A 68 -20.11 -2.93 2.03
CA GLU A 68 -19.78 -1.53 1.78
C GLU A 68 -19.75 -1.22 0.27
N ARG A 69 -19.10 -2.07 -0.53
CA ARG A 69 -19.08 -1.92 -1.99
C ARG A 69 -20.48 -2.02 -2.61
N GLN A 70 -21.31 -2.95 -2.15
CA GLN A 70 -22.65 -3.14 -2.69
C GLN A 70 -23.55 -1.94 -2.38
N GLU A 71 -23.41 -1.37 -1.18
CA GLU A 71 -24.13 -0.16 -0.76
C GLU A 71 -23.69 1.05 -1.61
N GLU A 72 -22.38 1.27 -1.76
CA GLU A 72 -21.84 2.34 -2.60
C GLU A 72 -22.32 2.21 -4.06
N GLU A 73 -22.25 1.01 -4.65
CA GLU A 73 -22.70 0.74 -6.02
C GLU A 73 -24.20 1.04 -6.18
N SER A 74 -25.03 0.62 -5.22
CA SER A 74 -26.48 0.85 -5.25
C SER A 74 -26.82 2.35 -5.22
N ILE A 75 -26.12 3.13 -4.41
CA ILE A 75 -26.28 4.59 -4.34
C ILE A 75 -25.84 5.24 -5.66
N LEU A 76 -24.72 4.80 -6.21
CA LEU A 76 -24.18 5.32 -7.46
C LEU A 76 -25.13 5.08 -8.64
N ASP A 77 -25.71 3.88 -8.70
CA ASP A 77 -26.66 3.52 -9.74
C ASP A 77 -27.98 4.28 -9.62
N LEU A 78 -28.47 4.53 -8.39
CA LEU A 78 -29.59 5.43 -8.15
C LEU A 78 -29.31 6.84 -8.68
N TYR A 79 -28.12 7.38 -8.44
CA TYR A 79 -27.75 8.71 -8.92
C TYR A 79 -27.57 8.75 -10.44
N LYS A 80 -26.96 7.74 -11.05
CA LYS A 80 -26.88 7.65 -12.53
C LYS A 80 -28.26 7.61 -13.17
N ALA A 81 -29.20 6.86 -12.58
CA ALA A 81 -30.59 6.80 -13.05
C ALA A 81 -31.27 8.16 -12.95
N ALA A 82 -31.12 8.86 -11.83
CA ALA A 82 -31.66 10.21 -11.66
C ALA A 82 -31.06 11.23 -12.65
N LEU A 83 -29.81 11.02 -13.08
CA LEU A 83 -29.11 11.87 -14.04
C LEU A 83 -29.29 11.43 -15.51
N GLY A 84 -30.00 10.34 -15.79
CA GLY A 84 -30.20 9.82 -17.15
C GLY A 84 -28.93 9.25 -17.79
N MET A 85 -28.00 8.72 -16.98
CA MET A 85 -26.72 8.15 -17.42
C MET A 85 -26.77 6.62 -17.62
N VAL A 86 -27.97 6.03 -17.70
CA VAL A 86 -28.23 4.58 -17.88
C VAL A 86 -28.76 4.28 -19.26
#